data_AF-A0A285FND4-F1
#
_entry.id   AF-A0A285FND4-F1
#
_cell.length_a   1.000
_cell.length_b   1.000
_cell.length_c   1.000
_cell.angle_alpha   90.00
_cell.angle_beta   90.00
_cell.angle_gamma   90.00
#
_symmetry.space_group_name_H-M   'P 1'
#
loop_
_entity.id
_entity.type
_entity.pdbx_description
1 polymer ?
#
loop_
_entity_poly.entity_id
_entity_poly.type
_entity_poly.pdbx_seq_one_letter_code
_entity_poly.pdbx_strand_id
1 'polypeptide(L)'
;MRRVSFDLVVWAMDQTDLPDAVRAANARCARGEHPQRPADPRVVAFYDALTSDYPDRGPRASAPGSPWAHAPLHAAADHIQMRLDENCPDVVLETIERLAAELNLDLLDLQDGTVYPPPLRIIHDGGDRAANLRLSGAQGRS
;
A
#
# COMPACT_ATOMS: atom_id res chain seq x y z
N MET A 1 14.95 -23.94 -16.50
CA MET A 1 15.29 -22.51 -16.66
C MET A 1 14.64 -21.76 -15.52
N ARG A 2 15.39 -20.93 -14.79
CA ARG A 2 14.84 -20.05 -13.76
C ARG A 2 14.15 -18.90 -14.51
N ARG A 3 12.85 -18.69 -14.31
CA ARG A 3 12.19 -17.45 -14.79
C ARG A 3 12.89 -16.27 -14.12
N VAL A 4 13.17 -15.21 -14.87
CA VAL A 4 13.64 -13.97 -14.25
C VAL A 4 12.44 -13.37 -13.53
N SER A 5 12.68 -12.78 -12.37
CA SER A 5 11.64 -12.23 -11.50
C SER A 5 12.17 -10.99 -10.79
N PHE A 6 11.26 -10.14 -10.36
CA PHE A 6 11.55 -9.01 -9.49
C PHE A 6 10.58 -9.02 -8.30
N ASP A 7 10.97 -8.35 -7.23
CA ASP A 7 10.26 -8.36 -5.96
C ASP A 7 9.86 -6.93 -5.55
N LEU A 8 8.58 -6.75 -5.25
CA LEU A 8 8.01 -5.55 -4.64
C LEU A 8 7.46 -5.89 -3.26
N VAL A 9 7.53 -4.95 -2.32
CA VAL A 9 6.96 -5.13 -0.96
C VAL A 9 6.16 -3.90 -0.58
N VAL A 10 4.90 -4.10 -0.17
CA VAL A 10 4.13 -3.03 0.48
C VAL A 10 4.26 -3.11 1.98
N TRP A 11 4.49 -1.98 2.65
CA TRP A 11 4.65 -1.88 4.10
C TRP A 11 3.63 -0.93 4.71
N ALA A 12 3.03 -1.35 5.82
CA ALA A 12 2.19 -0.52 6.68
C ALA A 12 3.03 0.13 7.79
N MET A 13 3.77 1.18 7.43
CA MET A 13 4.52 2.01 8.37
C MET A 13 3.68 3.18 8.88
N ASP A 14 4.22 3.92 9.85
CA ASP A 14 3.69 5.22 10.24
C ASP A 14 3.95 6.25 9.12
N GLN A 15 3.05 7.20 8.90
CA GLN A 15 3.22 8.22 7.84
C GLN A 15 4.42 9.14 8.07
N THR A 16 4.94 9.18 9.30
CA THR A 16 6.14 9.93 9.68
C THR A 16 7.42 9.10 9.57
N ASP A 17 7.32 7.80 9.30
CA ASP A 17 8.48 6.94 9.13
C ASP A 17 9.25 7.32 7.86
N LEU A 18 10.57 7.38 7.99
CA LEU A 18 11.47 7.67 6.88
C LEU A 18 11.76 6.38 6.08
N PRO A 19 12.17 6.49 4.80
CA PRO A 19 12.57 5.35 3.98
C PRO A 19 13.53 4.35 4.64
N ASP A 20 14.43 4.80 5.51
CA ASP A 20 15.33 3.92 6.26
C ASP A 20 14.60 2.98 7.23
N ALA A 21 13.49 3.42 7.82
CA ALA A 21 12.67 2.60 8.71
C ALA A 21 11.98 1.46 7.93
N VAL A 22 11.51 1.73 6.71
CA VAL A 22 10.96 0.71 5.79
C VAL A 22 12.03 -0.32 5.45
N ARG A 23 13.23 0.13 5.05
CA ARG A 23 14.36 -0.78 4.77
C ARG A 23 14.75 -1.61 5.99
N ALA A 24 14.80 -1.00 7.17
CA ALA A 24 15.10 -1.70 8.41
C ALA A 24 14.01 -2.74 8.76
N ALA A 25 12.74 -2.42 8.55
CA ALA A 25 11.65 -3.37 8.72
C ALA A 25 11.76 -4.56 7.77
N ASN A 26 12.07 -4.30 6.50
CA ASN A 26 12.30 -5.35 5.51
C ASN A 26 13.51 -6.24 5.85
N ALA A 27 14.59 -5.66 6.36
CA ALA A 27 15.76 -6.42 6.81
C ALA A 27 15.44 -7.34 8.00
N ARG A 28 14.52 -6.94 8.90
CA ARG A 28 14.01 -7.82 9.98
C ARG A 28 13.17 -8.96 9.41
N CYS A 29 12.24 -8.66 8.51
CA CYS A 29 11.45 -9.68 7.80
C CYS A 29 12.34 -10.75 7.14
N ALA A 30 13.39 -10.33 6.44
CA ALA A 30 14.33 -11.24 5.78
C ALA A 30 15.05 -12.21 6.75
N ARG A 31 15.11 -11.87 8.05
CA ARG A 31 15.64 -12.74 9.11
C ARG A 31 14.56 -13.60 9.80
N GLY A 32 13.30 -13.50 9.36
CA GLY A 32 12.14 -14.15 9.98
C GLY A 32 11.63 -13.45 11.23
N GLU A 33 12.04 -12.20 11.47
CA GLU A 33 11.60 -11.43 12.64
C GLU A 33 10.30 -10.68 12.30
N HIS A 34 9.17 -11.26 12.70
CA HIS A 34 7.86 -10.64 12.55
C HIS A 34 7.29 -10.21 13.92
N PRO A 35 6.85 -8.95 14.07
CA PRO A 35 6.15 -8.53 15.27
C PRO A 35 4.84 -9.31 15.43
N GLN A 36 4.58 -9.80 16.63
CA GLN A 36 3.30 -10.44 16.97
C GLN A 36 2.25 -9.35 17.18
N ARG A 37 1.50 -9.04 16.12
CA ARG A 37 0.43 -8.04 16.11
C ARG A 37 -0.74 -8.50 15.25
N PRO A 38 -1.97 -7.97 15.48
CA PRO A 38 -3.06 -8.11 14.53
C PRO A 38 -2.64 -7.59 13.15
N ALA A 39 -3.23 -8.15 12.10
CA ALA A 39 -3.01 -7.66 10.74
C ALA A 39 -3.50 -6.20 10.61
N ASP A 40 -2.67 -5.36 10.01
CA ASP A 40 -3.02 -3.98 9.68
C ASP A 40 -4.14 -4.01 8.63
N PRO A 41 -5.26 -3.29 8.86
CA PRO A 41 -6.40 -3.32 7.95
C PRO A 41 -6.05 -2.80 6.54
N ARG A 42 -5.03 -1.95 6.38
CA ARG A 42 -4.56 -1.48 5.07
C ARG A 42 -3.92 -2.62 4.27
N VAL A 43 -3.15 -3.48 4.94
CA VAL A 43 -2.49 -4.64 4.33
C VAL A 43 -3.54 -5.66 3.91
N VAL A 44 -4.53 -5.92 4.77
CA VAL A 44 -5.67 -6.80 4.43
C VAL A 44 -6.43 -6.27 3.22
N ALA A 45 -6.77 -4.98 3.21
CA ALA A 45 -7.46 -4.36 2.08
C ALA A 45 -6.66 -4.42 0.78
N PHE A 46 -5.33 -4.21 0.85
CA PHE A 46 -4.44 -4.34 -0.31
C PHE A 46 -4.44 -5.77 -0.84
N TYR A 47 -4.29 -6.76 0.05
CA TYR A 47 -4.29 -8.17 -0.33
C TYR A 47 -5.60 -8.58 -1.02
N ASP A 48 -6.73 -8.22 -0.41
CA ASP A 48 -8.05 -8.58 -0.91
C ASP A 48 -8.32 -7.94 -2.28
N ALA A 49 -8.00 -6.65 -2.43
CA ALA A 49 -8.18 -5.95 -3.70
C ALA A 49 -7.28 -6.53 -4.81
N LEU A 50 -5.99 -6.71 -4.52
CA LEU A 50 -5.03 -7.22 -5.51
C LEU A 50 -5.36 -8.65 -5.94
N THR A 51 -5.70 -9.53 -4.99
CA THR A 51 -5.93 -10.96 -5.27
C THR A 51 -7.33 -11.26 -5.81
N SER A 52 -8.27 -10.32 -5.70
CA SER A 52 -9.54 -10.39 -6.43
C SER A 52 -9.32 -10.40 -7.94
N ASP A 53 -8.42 -9.53 -8.43
CA ASP A 53 -8.12 -9.39 -9.86
C ASP A 53 -7.00 -10.34 -10.31
N TYR A 54 -6.03 -10.58 -9.43
CA TYR A 54 -4.85 -11.42 -9.70
C TYR A 54 -4.71 -12.53 -8.63
N PRO A 55 -5.48 -13.62 -8.72
CA PRO A 55 -5.47 -14.66 -7.70
C PRO A 55 -4.08 -15.26 -7.45
N ASP A 56 -3.63 -15.30 -6.19
CA ASP A 56 -2.37 -15.92 -5.77
C ASP A 56 -2.57 -17.34 -5.21
N ARG A 57 -3.81 -17.82 -5.16
CA ARG A 57 -4.16 -19.18 -4.73
C ARG A 57 -5.02 -19.90 -5.76
N GLY A 58 -4.93 -21.22 -5.72
CA GLY A 58 -5.68 -22.11 -6.60
C GLY A 58 -5.13 -22.17 -8.04
N PRO A 59 -5.86 -22.82 -8.96
CA PRO A 59 -5.33 -23.14 -10.30
C PRO A 59 -4.94 -21.93 -11.15
N ARG A 60 -5.57 -20.76 -10.93
CA ARG A 60 -5.29 -19.54 -11.69
C ARG A 60 -3.96 -18.89 -11.32
N ALA A 61 -3.44 -19.12 -10.12
CA ALA A 61 -2.21 -18.50 -9.63
C ALA A 61 -0.96 -18.93 -10.40
N SER A 62 -0.98 -20.13 -11.00
CA SER A 62 0.13 -20.69 -11.79
C SER A 62 -0.21 -20.83 -13.29
N ALA A 63 -1.34 -20.28 -13.72
CA ALA A 63 -1.75 -20.32 -15.12
C ALA A 63 -0.84 -19.41 -15.98
N PRO A 64 -0.67 -19.71 -17.28
CA PRO A 64 -0.05 -18.77 -18.21
C PRO A 64 -0.76 -17.42 -18.16
N GLY A 65 0.01 -16.34 -18.04
CA GLY A 65 -0.52 -14.98 -17.87
C GLY A 65 -0.76 -14.55 -16.42
N SER A 66 -0.52 -15.43 -15.43
CA SER A 66 -0.39 -15.00 -14.03
C SER A 66 0.79 -14.03 -13.88
N PRO A 67 0.64 -12.92 -13.13
CA PRO A 67 1.75 -12.00 -12.89
C PRO A 67 2.77 -12.56 -11.89
N TRP A 68 2.45 -13.65 -11.19
CA TRP A 68 3.26 -14.18 -10.11
C TRP A 68 4.34 -15.14 -10.61
N ALA A 69 5.60 -14.79 -10.38
CA ALA A 69 6.71 -15.76 -10.48
C ALA A 69 6.73 -16.72 -9.27
N HIS A 70 6.16 -16.30 -8.14
CA HIS A 70 5.92 -17.17 -6.99
C HIS A 70 4.58 -16.85 -6.35
N ALA A 71 3.78 -17.90 -6.14
CA ALA A 71 2.51 -17.84 -5.45
C ALA A 71 2.42 -19.02 -4.46
N PRO A 72 1.79 -18.86 -3.29
CA PRO A 72 1.10 -17.65 -2.81
C PRO A 72 2.06 -16.50 -2.48
N LEU A 73 1.50 -15.30 -2.33
CA LEU A 73 2.25 -14.13 -1.88
C LEU A 73 2.72 -14.32 -0.43
N HIS A 74 3.84 -13.69 -0.07
CA HIS A 74 4.25 -13.65 1.33
C HIS A 74 3.48 -12.53 2.04
N ALA A 75 2.44 -12.90 2.77
CA ALA A 75 1.62 -11.97 3.54
C ALA A 75 1.91 -12.11 5.03
N ALA A 76 2.22 -10.99 5.68
CA ALA A 76 2.37 -10.87 7.12
C ALA A 76 1.40 -9.80 7.67
N ALA A 77 1.43 -9.57 8.98
CA ALA A 77 0.52 -8.63 9.63
C ALA A 77 0.70 -7.18 9.15
N ASP A 78 1.86 -6.81 8.63
CA ASP A 78 2.27 -5.43 8.36
C ASP A 78 2.82 -5.21 6.95
N HIS A 79 2.95 -6.27 6.15
CA HIS A 79 3.47 -6.18 4.80
C HIS A 79 3.03 -7.35 3.92
N ILE A 80 3.14 -7.13 2.62
CA ILE A 80 3.01 -8.17 1.60
C ILE A 80 4.19 -8.05 0.66
N GLN A 81 4.95 -9.14 0.52
CA GLN A 81 5.97 -9.28 -0.52
C GLN A 81 5.39 -10.04 -1.71
N MET A 82 5.56 -9.46 -2.88
CA MET A 82 5.14 -9.97 -4.17
C MET A 82 6.37 -10.29 -5.02
N ARG A 83 6.43 -11.51 -5.56
CA ARG A 83 7.45 -11.89 -6.54
C ARG A 83 6.80 -12.03 -7.91
N LEU A 84 7.15 -11.09 -8.78
CA LEU A 84 6.53 -10.88 -10.09
C LEU A 84 7.36 -11.57 -11.19
N ASP A 85 6.68 -12.11 -12.19
CA ASP A 85 7.34 -12.59 -13.43
C ASP A 85 7.96 -11.41 -14.17
N GLU A 86 9.11 -11.60 -14.83
CA GLU A 86 9.75 -10.54 -15.63
C GLU A 86 8.83 -9.95 -16.71
N ASN A 87 7.86 -10.73 -17.19
CA ASN A 87 6.87 -10.28 -18.17
C ASN A 87 5.56 -9.84 -17.51
N CYS A 88 5.60 -9.49 -16.22
CA CYS A 88 4.45 -8.94 -15.52
C CYS A 88 3.90 -7.74 -16.30
N PRO A 89 2.61 -7.74 -16.68
CA PRO A 89 2.05 -6.62 -17.42
C PRO A 89 2.10 -5.31 -16.62
N ASP A 90 2.43 -4.19 -17.28
CA ASP A 90 2.53 -2.87 -16.65
C ASP A 90 1.27 -2.48 -15.86
N VAL A 91 0.07 -2.84 -16.35
CA VAL A 91 -1.20 -2.59 -15.66
C VAL A 91 -1.28 -3.21 -14.26
N VAL A 92 -0.55 -4.31 -14.01
CA VAL A 92 -0.47 -4.93 -12.69
C VAL A 92 0.40 -4.08 -11.77
N LEU A 93 1.50 -3.52 -12.28
CA LEU A 93 2.39 -2.61 -11.55
C LEU A 93 1.66 -1.31 -11.21
N GLU A 94 0.98 -0.71 -12.18
CA GLU A 94 0.12 0.46 -11.97
C GLU A 94 -0.96 0.17 -10.92
N THR A 95 -1.53 -1.05 -10.91
CA THR A 95 -2.51 -1.46 -9.90
C THR A 95 -1.88 -1.57 -8.51
N ILE A 96 -0.69 -2.14 -8.38
CA ILE A 96 0.06 -2.23 -7.12
C ILE A 96 0.36 -0.83 -6.57
N GLU A 97 0.92 0.05 -7.41
CA GLU A 97 1.25 1.44 -7.04
C GLU A 97 0.01 2.22 -6.62
N ARG A 98 -1.07 2.13 -7.40
CA ARG A 98 -2.34 2.79 -7.10
C ARG A 98 -2.91 2.31 -5.77
N LEU A 99 -2.98 0.99 -5.56
CA LEU A 99 -3.52 0.42 -4.31
C LEU A 99 -2.64 0.81 -3.11
N ALA A 100 -1.32 0.80 -3.24
CA ALA A 100 -0.41 1.24 -2.18
C ALA A 100 -0.67 2.72 -1.82
N ALA A 101 -0.80 3.59 -2.82
CA ALA A 101 -1.11 4.99 -2.62
C ALA A 101 -2.48 5.22 -1.96
N GLU A 102 -3.54 4.57 -2.47
CA GLU A 102 -4.90 4.69 -1.96
C GLU A 102 -5.02 4.22 -0.50
N LEU A 103 -4.28 3.17 -0.14
CA LEU A 103 -4.31 2.56 1.19
C LEU A 103 -3.26 3.14 2.14
N ASN A 104 -2.47 4.11 1.70
CA ASN A 104 -1.37 4.72 2.45
C ASN A 104 -0.34 3.66 2.94
N LEU A 105 0.21 2.92 2.01
CA LEU A 105 1.29 1.94 2.21
C LEU A 105 2.56 2.44 1.51
N ASP A 106 3.72 2.21 2.11
CA ASP A 106 5.00 2.39 1.45
C ASP A 106 5.24 1.25 0.46
N LEU A 107 5.71 1.58 -0.75
CA LEU A 107 6.14 0.58 -1.73
C LEU A 107 7.67 0.53 -1.77
N LEU A 108 8.24 -0.63 -1.45
CA LEU A 108 9.66 -0.90 -1.52
C LEU A 108 9.97 -1.75 -2.75
N ASP A 109 10.86 -1.22 -3.60
CA ASP A 109 11.52 -1.95 -4.69
C ASP A 109 12.77 -2.65 -4.14
N LEU A 110 12.83 -3.98 -4.20
CA LEU A 110 13.97 -4.74 -3.70
C LEU A 110 15.15 -4.83 -4.67
N GLN A 111 15.01 -4.32 -5.89
CA GLN A 111 16.04 -4.36 -6.92
C GLN A 111 17.09 -3.28 -6.66
N ASP A 112 16.67 -2.10 -6.22
CA ASP A 112 17.54 -0.97 -5.92
C ASP A 112 17.41 -0.43 -4.48
N GLY A 113 16.41 -0.88 -3.73
CA GLY A 113 16.15 -0.43 -2.36
C GLY A 113 15.39 0.90 -2.28
N THR A 114 14.84 1.39 -3.39
CA THR A 114 14.03 2.59 -3.46
C THR A 114 12.73 2.37 -2.69
N VAL A 115 12.37 3.36 -1.87
CA VAL A 115 11.10 3.41 -1.15
C VAL A 115 10.27 4.53 -1.73
N TYR A 116 9.08 4.20 -2.21
CA TYR A 116 8.08 5.13 -2.66
C TYR A 116 7.05 5.32 -1.54
N PRO A 117 7.12 6.43 -0.79
CA PRO A 117 6.15 6.70 0.26
C PRO A 117 4.77 7.00 -0.35
N PRO A 118 3.67 6.75 0.40
CA PRO A 118 2.35 7.14 -0.07
C PRO A 118 2.26 8.65 -0.28
N PRO A 119 1.47 9.13 -1.25
CA PRO A 119 1.33 10.55 -1.51
C PRO A 119 0.80 11.28 -0.27
N LEU A 120 1.41 12.42 0.06
CA LEU A 120 0.95 13.28 1.14
C LEU A 120 -0.49 13.71 0.84
N ARG A 121 -1.45 13.25 1.66
CA ARG A 121 -2.79 13.81 1.63
C ARG A 121 -2.71 15.20 2.23
N ILE A 122 -2.75 16.23 1.38
CA ILE A 122 -2.96 17.60 1.84
C ILE A 122 -4.35 17.62 2.46
N ILE A 123 -4.42 17.54 3.78
CA ILE A 123 -5.63 17.83 4.53
C ILE A 123 -5.84 19.33 4.35
N HIS A 124 -6.81 19.72 3.53
CA HIS A 124 -7.26 21.10 3.52
C HIS A 124 -8.00 21.31 4.84
N ASP A 125 -7.26 21.69 5.87
CA ASP A 125 -7.83 22.01 7.18
C ASP A 125 -8.71 23.24 6.96
N GLY A 126 -10.04 23.03 6.98
CA GLY A 126 -11.07 24.03 6.74
C GLY A 126 -11.15 25.04 7.87
N GLY A 127 -10.06 25.77 8.11
CA GLY A 127 -9.96 26.90 9.01
C GLY A 127 -10.31 28.20 8.28
N ASP A 128 -11.55 28.33 7.80
CA ASP A 128 -12.07 29.61 7.31
C ASP A 128 -13.05 30.19 8.32
N ARG A 129 -12.50 30.86 9.34
CA ARG A 129 -13.24 31.81 10.17
C ARG A 129 -12.84 33.22 9.77
N ALA A 130 -13.62 33.83 8.88
CA ALA A 130 -13.89 35.26 8.96
C ALA A 130 -15.14 35.67 8.16
N ALA A 131 -16.06 36.31 8.89
CA ALA A 131 -16.96 37.35 8.42
C ALA A 131 -18.02 36.98 7.37
N ASN A 132 -19.14 36.46 7.85
CA ASN A 132 -20.40 37.11 7.45
C ASN A 132 -21.19 37.54 8.69
N LEU A 133 -21.04 38.83 8.96
CA LEU A 133 -21.85 39.66 9.82
C LEU A 133 -23.34 39.44 9.51
N ARG A 134 -24.11 38.89 10.46
CA ARG A 134 -25.54 39.20 10.68
C ARG A 134 -26.04 38.51 11.95
N LEU A 135 -25.81 39.17 13.09
CA LEU A 135 -26.64 39.04 14.27
C LEU A 135 -27.34 40.37 14.52
N SER A 136 -28.64 40.41 14.24
CA SER A 136 -29.72 41.00 15.05
C SER A 136 -31.00 40.75 14.25
N GLY A 137 -32.03 40.05 14.74
CA GLY A 137 -32.61 40.22 16.07
C GLY A 137 -33.71 41.27 15.99
N ALA A 138 -34.95 40.83 16.18
CA ALA A 138 -36.22 41.52 15.99
C ALA A 138 -36.48 42.73 16.91
N GLN A 139 -37.38 43.63 16.49
CA GLN A 139 -38.51 44.26 17.24
C GLN A 139 -38.76 45.73 16.84
N GLY A 140 -40.04 46.09 16.64
CA GLY A 140 -40.46 47.49 16.63
C GLY A 140 -41.69 47.78 15.77
N ARG A 141 -42.88 47.66 16.36
CA ARG A 141 -44.13 48.24 15.89
C ARG A 141 -44.05 49.78 15.94
N SER A 142 -44.69 50.44 14.97
CA SER A 142 -45.60 51.58 15.18
C SER A 142 -46.45 51.78 13.94
#